data_AF-A0A3N2ILV1-F1
#
_entry.id   AF-A0A3N2ILV1-F1
#
_cell.length_a   1.000
_cell.length_b   1.000
_cell.length_c   1.000
_cell.angle_alpha   90.00
_cell.angle_beta   90.00
_cell.angle_gamma   90.00
#
_symmetry.space_group_name_H-M   'P 1'
#
loop_
_entity.id
_entity.type
_entity.pdbx_description
1 polymer ?
#
loop_
_entity_poly.entity_id
_entity_poly.type
_entity_poly.pdbx_seq_one_letter_code
_entity_poly.pdbx_strand_id
1 'polypeptide(L)'
;MKKSELAIVLAWVSSVDGRLINEMTVEAWHEIIGSYPAAEVRQAVVDHYREVSRNVFPADVVKRLQVDPDLGQLPNATAELLDAQKAAWCRDHGVTVAEFDEHQHDLEWVTAVSRG
;
A
#
# COMPACT_ATOMS: atom_id res chain seq x y z
N MET A 1 15.66 5.06 -0.86
CA MET A 1 17.00 4.96 -0.21
C MET A 1 18.07 4.50 -1.20
N LYS A 2 19.36 4.68 -0.88
CA LYS A 2 20.51 4.14 -1.62
C LYS A 2 20.74 2.66 -1.30
N LYS A 3 21.40 1.92 -2.21
CA LYS A 3 21.81 0.52 -1.98
C LYS A 3 22.67 0.36 -0.72
N SER A 4 23.56 1.31 -0.43
CA SER A 4 24.40 1.31 0.79
C SER A 4 23.60 1.42 2.07
N GLU A 5 22.50 2.18 2.07
CA GLU A 5 21.60 2.31 3.22
C GLU A 5 20.80 1.02 3.42
N LEU A 6 20.30 0.44 2.33
CA LEU A 6 19.61 -0.85 2.37
C LEU A 6 20.53 -1.99 2.83
N ALA A 7 21.80 -1.99 2.43
CA ALA A 7 22.77 -2.99 2.87
C ALA A 7 22.96 -2.96 4.40
N ILE A 8 22.92 -1.78 5.03
CA ILE A 8 22.96 -1.65 6.50
C ILE A 8 21.72 -2.28 7.13
N VAL A 9 20.53 -2.03 6.57
CA VAL A 9 19.30 -2.67 7.07
C VAL A 9 19.36 -4.18 6.93
N LEU A 10 19.83 -4.69 5.78
CA LEU A 10 19.94 -6.12 5.53
C LEU A 10 21.01 -6.80 6.39
N ALA A 11 22.10 -6.11 6.72
CA ALA A 11 23.08 -6.60 7.68
C ALA A 11 22.46 -6.77 9.08
N TRP A 12 21.58 -5.84 9.49
CA TRP A 12 20.81 -6.01 10.72
C TRP A 12 19.84 -7.20 10.63
N VAL A 13 19.10 -7.35 9.53
CA VAL A 13 18.21 -8.52 9.31
C VAL A 13 18.97 -9.84 9.42
N SER A 14 20.14 -9.91 8.78
CA SER A 14 21.06 -11.07 8.85
C SER A 14 21.50 -11.40 10.27
N SER A 15 21.67 -10.39 11.13
CA SER A 15 21.99 -10.61 12.56
C SER A 15 20.83 -11.22 13.35
N VAL A 16 19.59 -11.08 12.89
CA VAL A 16 18.38 -11.61 13.55
C VAL A 16 18.07 -13.02 13.08
N ASP A 17 18.14 -13.28 11.77
CA ASP A 17 17.67 -14.53 11.17
C ASP A 17 18.77 -15.42 10.57
N GLY A 18 20.03 -14.98 10.64
CA GLY A 18 21.18 -15.73 10.16
C GLY A 18 21.29 -15.87 8.64
N ARG A 19 20.51 -15.13 7.83
CA ARG A 19 20.60 -15.21 6.38
C ARG A 19 21.93 -14.65 5.87
N LEU A 20 22.45 -15.21 4.79
CA LEU A 20 23.58 -14.65 4.07
C LEU A 20 23.11 -13.50 3.16
N ILE A 21 23.74 -12.35 3.30
CA ILE A 21 23.51 -11.18 2.43
C ILE A 21 24.72 -11.03 1.53
N ASN A 22 24.47 -11.03 0.22
CA ASN A 22 25.45 -10.68 -0.79
C ASN A 22 24.94 -9.49 -1.60
N GLU A 23 25.75 -9.02 -2.55
CA GLU A 23 25.41 -7.89 -3.41
C GLU A 23 24.08 -8.12 -4.15
N MET A 24 23.90 -9.31 -4.75
CA MET A 24 22.67 -9.66 -5.48
C MET A 24 21.41 -9.60 -4.59
N THR A 25 21.51 -9.97 -3.31
CA THR A 25 20.41 -9.80 -2.35
C THR A 25 20.06 -8.32 -2.15
N VAL A 26 21.06 -7.45 -2.03
CA VAL A 26 20.85 -6.00 -1.88
C VAL A 26 20.21 -5.42 -3.13
N GLU A 27 20.65 -5.84 -4.32
CA GLU A 27 20.08 -5.37 -5.59
C GLU A 27 18.61 -5.78 -5.72
N ALA A 28 18.30 -7.06 -5.52
CA ALA A 28 16.94 -7.56 -5.63
C ALA A 28 15.99 -6.89 -4.61
N TRP A 29 16.44 -6.67 -3.38
CA TRP A 29 15.64 -5.92 -2.40
C TRP A 29 15.49 -4.45 -2.79
N HIS A 30 16.53 -3.83 -3.33
CA HIS A 30 16.52 -2.41 -3.73
C HIS A 30 15.53 -2.16 -4.87
N GLU A 31 15.38 -3.09 -5.81
CA GLU A 31 14.37 -2.99 -6.87
C GLU A 31 12.94 -2.95 -6.32
N ILE A 32 12.67 -3.64 -5.21
CA ILE A 32 11.31 -3.76 -4.65
C ILE A 32 11.00 -2.62 -3.68
N ILE A 33 11.94 -2.27 -2.80
CA ILE A 33 11.72 -1.33 -1.70
C ILE A 33 12.64 -0.09 -1.73
N GLY A 34 13.44 0.07 -2.77
CA GLY A 34 14.42 1.16 -2.88
C GLY A 34 13.80 2.55 -2.99
N SER A 35 12.52 2.67 -3.35
CA SER A 35 11.78 3.94 -3.35
C SER A 35 11.51 4.47 -1.95
N TYR A 36 11.44 3.61 -0.93
CA TYR A 36 11.09 4.01 0.43
C TYR A 36 12.29 4.59 1.21
N PRO A 37 12.04 5.42 2.24
CA PRO A 37 13.07 5.89 3.18
C PRO A 37 13.66 4.74 4.02
N ALA A 38 14.98 4.78 4.25
CA ALA A 38 15.67 3.72 4.98
C ALA A 38 15.19 3.57 6.44
N ALA A 39 14.83 4.69 7.09
CA ALA A 39 14.32 4.69 8.45
C ALA A 39 12.99 3.94 8.58
N GLU A 40 12.06 4.19 7.65
CA GLU A 40 10.74 3.53 7.62
C GLU A 40 10.88 2.05 7.32
N VAL A 41 11.72 1.69 6.34
CA VAL A 41 12.04 0.28 6.02
C VAL A 41 12.59 -0.44 7.25
N ARG A 42 13.53 0.18 7.97
CA ARG A 42 14.09 -0.39 9.20
C ARG A 42 13.01 -0.58 10.26
N GLN A 43 12.11 0.38 10.43
CA GLN A 43 11.03 0.29 11.40
C GLN A 43 10.06 -0.86 11.05
N ALA A 44 9.62 -0.95 9.79
CA ALA A 44 8.77 -2.03 9.31
C ALA A 44 9.39 -3.42 9.50
N VAL A 45 10.71 -3.55 9.33
CA VAL A 45 11.46 -4.77 9.61
C VAL A 45 11.47 -5.10 11.10
N VAL A 46 11.67 -4.11 11.97
CA VAL A 46 11.62 -4.30 13.44
C VAL A 46 10.23 -4.78 13.86
N ASP A 47 9.19 -4.14 13.35
CA ASP A 47 7.81 -4.49 13.71
C ASP A 47 7.43 -5.87 13.18
N HIS A 48 7.93 -6.28 12.01
CA HIS A 48 7.82 -7.66 11.55
C HIS A 48 8.34 -8.65 12.59
N TYR A 49 9.56 -8.48 13.07
CA TYR A 49 10.17 -9.43 14.00
C TYR A 49 9.60 -9.37 15.43
N ARG A 50 8.84 -8.33 15.78
CA ARG A 50 8.07 -8.28 17.03
C ARG A 50 6.82 -9.14 16.98
N GLU A 51 6.20 -9.25 15.81
CA GLU A 51 4.90 -9.89 15.62
C GLU A 51 5.00 -11.28 15.00
N VAL A 52 6.03 -11.50 14.18
CA VAL A 52 6.18 -12.63 13.28
C VAL A 52 7.52 -13.31 13.55
N SER A 53 7.49 -14.62 13.78
CA SER A 53 8.67 -15.42 14.10
C SER A 53 9.45 -15.93 12.89
N ARG A 54 8.87 -15.83 11.68
CA ARG A 54 9.54 -16.22 10.44
C ARG A 54 10.41 -15.10 9.88
N ASN A 55 11.25 -15.48 8.92
CA ASN A 55 12.09 -14.55 8.16
C ASN A 55 11.26 -13.48 7.43
N VAL A 56 11.75 -12.24 7.48
CA VAL A 56 11.18 -11.09 6.76
C VAL A 56 11.55 -11.12 5.27
N PHE A 57 10.58 -10.88 4.39
CA PHE A 57 10.78 -10.71 2.95
C PHE A 57 10.42 -9.29 2.50
N PRO A 58 10.88 -8.83 1.31
CA PRO A 58 10.57 -7.50 0.81
C PRO A 58 9.07 -7.19 0.80
N ALA A 59 8.25 -8.18 0.42
CA ALA A 59 6.79 -8.04 0.38
C ALA A 59 6.18 -7.77 1.77
N ASP A 60 6.77 -8.31 2.84
CA ASP A 60 6.30 -8.04 4.21
C ASP A 60 6.57 -6.60 4.64
N VAL A 61 7.68 -6.04 4.16
CA VAL A 61 8.06 -4.65 4.37
C VAL A 61 7.14 -3.74 3.57
N VAL A 62 6.91 -4.01 2.29
CA VAL A 62 5.95 -3.26 1.46
C VAL A 62 4.58 -3.25 2.09
N LYS A 63 4.08 -4.43 2.51
CA LYS A 63 2.78 -4.54 3.17
C LYS A 63 2.70 -3.67 4.42
N ARG A 64 3.77 -3.58 5.21
CA ARG A 64 3.80 -2.74 6.42
C ARG A 64 3.96 -1.26 6.12
N LEU A 65 4.70 -0.89 5.08
CA LEU A 65 4.87 0.52 4.68
C LEU A 65 3.63 1.09 4.00
N GLN A 66 2.88 0.26 3.30
CA GLN A 66 1.60 0.62 2.69
C GLN A 66 0.44 0.53 3.68
N VAL A 67 0.64 -0.14 4.81
CA VAL A 67 -0.22 0.01 6.00
C VAL A 67 0.33 1.21 6.75
N ASP A 68 -0.01 2.41 6.27
CA ASP A 68 0.17 3.60 7.10
C ASP A 68 -0.57 3.34 8.43
N PRO A 69 0.06 3.56 9.60
CA PRO A 69 -0.66 3.55 10.86
C PRO A 69 -1.83 4.55 10.84
N ASP A 70 -1.70 5.62 10.06
CA ASP A 70 -2.76 6.55 9.69
C ASP A 70 -3.48 6.17 8.39
N LEU A 71 -3.31 4.98 7.78
CA LEU A 71 -4.24 4.43 6.75
C LEU A 71 -5.36 3.61 7.37
N GLY A 72 -5.24 3.23 8.65
CA GLY A 72 -6.41 3.02 9.52
C GLY A 72 -7.15 4.33 9.82
N GLN A 73 -6.53 5.47 9.50
CA GLN A 73 -7.07 6.82 9.52
C GLN A 73 -6.84 7.57 8.18
N LEU A 74 -6.85 6.87 7.03
CA LEU A 74 -7.35 7.60 5.87
C LEU A 74 -8.65 8.17 6.40
N PRO A 75 -8.98 9.46 6.22
CA PRO A 75 -10.36 9.84 6.42
C PRO A 75 -11.11 8.83 5.55
N ASN A 76 -11.74 7.82 6.17
CA ASN A 76 -12.74 6.97 5.53
C ASN A 76 -13.48 8.02 4.77
N ALA A 77 -13.35 8.04 3.43
CA ALA A 77 -13.79 9.18 2.65
C ALA A 77 -15.14 9.52 3.25
N THR A 78 -15.23 10.67 3.94
CA THR A 78 -16.30 10.85 4.94
C THR A 78 -17.59 10.54 4.21
N ALA A 79 -18.65 10.06 4.86
CA ALA A 79 -19.90 9.81 4.14
C ALA A 79 -20.24 11.02 3.23
N GLU A 80 -19.94 12.23 3.73
CA GLU A 80 -19.93 13.50 3.00
C GLU A 80 -19.01 13.57 1.77
N LEU A 81 -17.74 13.14 1.83
CA LEU A 81 -16.82 13.11 0.69
C LEU A 81 -17.22 12.06 -0.36
N LEU A 82 -17.66 10.88 0.08
CA LEU A 82 -18.18 9.85 -0.83
C LEU A 82 -19.46 10.32 -1.51
N ASP A 83 -20.37 10.94 -0.75
CA ASP A 83 -21.59 11.54 -1.29
C ASP A 83 -21.28 12.68 -2.26
N ALA A 84 -20.27 13.52 -1.96
CA ALA A 84 -19.83 14.59 -2.84
C ALA A 84 -19.22 14.06 -4.15
N GLN A 85 -18.37 13.03 -4.08
CA GLN A 85 -17.78 12.38 -5.25
C GLN A 85 -18.86 11.68 -6.10
N LYS A 86 -19.77 10.96 -5.45
CA LYS A 86 -20.90 10.32 -6.12
C LYS A 86 -21.81 11.33 -6.79
N ALA A 87 -22.15 12.44 -6.11
CA ALA A 87 -22.94 13.52 -6.69
C ALA A 87 -22.23 14.18 -7.87
N ALA A 88 -20.90 14.35 -7.81
CA ALA A 88 -20.11 14.86 -8.93
C ALA A 88 -20.14 13.92 -10.13
N TRP A 89 -19.88 12.63 -9.90
CA TRP A 89 -19.93 11.61 -10.95
C TRP A 89 -21.31 11.51 -11.60
N CYS A 90 -22.38 11.54 -10.80
CA CYS A 90 -23.77 11.53 -11.26
C CYS A 90 -24.07 12.73 -12.17
N ARG A 91 -23.63 13.94 -11.79
CA ARG A 91 -23.76 15.14 -12.63
C ARG A 91 -23.02 15.02 -13.96
N ASP A 92 -21.79 14.51 -13.92
CA ASP A 92 -20.94 14.41 -15.11
C ASP A 92 -21.48 13.39 -16.12
N HIS A 93 -22.17 12.35 -15.66
CA HIS A 93 -22.73 11.30 -16.52
C HIS A 93 -24.26 11.42 -16.71
N GLY A 94 -24.86 12.52 -16.27
CA GLY A 94 -26.28 12.82 -16.50
C GLY A 94 -27.28 11.91 -15.77
N VAL A 95 -26.85 11.21 -14.72
CA VAL A 95 -27.70 10.32 -13.91
C VAL A 95 -27.97 10.92 -12.53
N THR A 96 -29.02 10.47 -11.85
CA THR A 96 -29.31 10.91 -10.48
C THR A 96 -28.62 10.03 -9.44
N VAL A 97 -28.39 10.57 -8.24
CA VAL A 97 -27.81 9.81 -7.10
C VAL A 97 -28.69 8.61 -6.72
N ALA A 98 -30.02 8.76 -6.81
CA ALA A 98 -30.97 7.68 -6.53
C ALA A 98 -30.90 6.56 -7.58
N GLU A 99 -30.81 6.93 -8.85
CA GLU A 99 -30.63 5.99 -9.96
C GLU A 99 -29.30 5.25 -9.85
N PHE A 100 -28.23 5.95 -9.46
CA PHE A 100 -26.96 5.29 -9.13
C PHE A 100 -27.09 4.31 -7.97
N ASP A 101 -27.80 4.66 -6.89
CA ASP A 101 -27.96 3.75 -5.73
C ASP A 101 -28.67 2.45 -6.07
N GLU A 102 -29.67 2.51 -6.95
CA GLU A 102 -30.42 1.35 -7.43
C GLU A 102 -29.56 0.43 -8.30
N HIS A 103 -28.59 1.00 -9.04
CA HIS A 103 -27.78 0.28 -10.02
C HIS A 103 -26.29 0.14 -9.65
N GLN A 104 -25.85 0.58 -8.47
CA GLN A 104 -24.43 0.60 -8.07
C GLN A 104 -23.76 -0.78 -8.06
N HIS A 105 -24.56 -1.85 -8.00
CA HIS A 105 -24.08 -3.24 -8.04
C HIS A 105 -24.27 -3.91 -9.42
N ASP A 106 -24.81 -3.19 -10.39
CA ASP A 106 -24.96 -3.63 -11.78
C ASP A 106 -23.79 -3.10 -12.63
N LEU A 107 -22.79 -3.95 -12.81
CA LEU A 107 -21.58 -3.62 -13.57
C LEU A 107 -21.85 -3.28 -15.04
N GLU A 108 -22.89 -3.86 -15.65
CA GLU A 108 -23.23 -3.59 -17.04
C GLU A 108 -23.82 -2.18 -17.18
N TRP A 109 -24.70 -1.79 -16.25
CA TRP A 109 -25.28 -0.45 -16.19
C TRP A 109 -24.20 0.62 -15.93
N VAL A 110 -23.36 0.43 -14.91
CA VAL A 110 -22.28 1.38 -14.58
C VAL A 110 -21.34 1.58 -15.76
N THR A 111 -21.01 0.50 -16.48
CA THR A 111 -20.14 0.57 -17.66
C THR A 111 -20.81 1.28 -18.84
N ALA A 112 -22.12 1.11 -19.02
CA ALA A 112 -22.88 1.80 -20.07
C ALA A 112 -22.95 3.31 -19.82
N VAL A 113 -23.23 3.72 -18.58
CA VAL A 113 -23.30 5.12 -18.16
C VAL A 113 -21.93 5.80 -18.24
N SER A 114 -20.85 5.09 -17.87
CA SER A 114 -19.48 5.62 -17.93
C SER A 114 -18.93 5.82 -19.35
N ARG A 115 -19.63 5.35 -20.39
CA ARG A 115 -19.19 5.42 -21.80
C ARG A 115 -19.99 6.44 -22.63
N GLY A 116 -21.07 6.98 -22.09
CA GLY A 116 -21.91 8.02 -22.72
C GLY A 116 -21.39 9.41 -22.42
#